data_AF-A0A4R6RSV7-F1
#
_entry.id   AF-A0A4R6RSV7-F1
#
_cell.length_a   1.000
_cell.length_b   1.000
_cell.length_c   1.000
_cell.angle_alpha   90.00
_cell.angle_beta   90.00
_cell.angle_gamma   90.00
#
_symmetry.space_group_name_H-M   'P 1'
#
loop_
_entity.id
_entity.type
_entity.pdbx_description
1 polymer ?
#
loop_
_entity_poly.entity_id
_entity_poly.type
_entity_poly.pdbx_seq_one_letter_code
_entity_poly.pdbx_strand_id
1 'polypeptide(L)'
;MHPSVIVEASSRAAVRRTGWAPWVFSWDSISKGHCTLAEGATWTLVPDGSATFAGTVTSGADSATWVIWHVDLVDADGAALGSLTTEHPVAGDWRKFVRKMPEAGEHYRFRAWASFDPQLWNDIAALKMYSSC
;
A
#
# COMPACT_ATOMS: atom_id res chain seq x y z
N MET A 1 29.85 17.52 -0.20
CA MET A 1 28.71 17.00 0.57
C MET A 1 27.43 17.40 -0.15
N HIS A 2 26.72 16.46 -0.74
CA HIS A 2 25.29 16.60 -1.05
C HIS A 2 24.62 15.36 -0.46
N PRO A 3 23.89 15.47 0.65
CA PRO A 3 23.16 14.34 1.18
C PRO A 3 22.08 14.00 0.15
N SER A 4 22.20 12.80 -0.43
CA SER A 4 21.16 12.18 -1.24
C SER A 4 19.84 12.32 -0.51
N VAL A 5 18.86 12.92 -1.20
CA VAL A 5 17.49 13.04 -0.73
C VAL A 5 16.98 11.63 -0.47
N ILE A 6 17.00 11.21 0.79
CA ILE A 6 16.12 10.14 1.27
C ILE A 6 14.74 10.74 1.08
N VAL A 7 14.07 10.41 -0.02
CA VAL A 7 12.64 10.63 -0.15
C VAL A 7 12.05 9.76 0.95
N GLU A 8 11.84 10.35 2.14
CA GLU A 8 11.13 9.70 3.24
C GLU A 8 9.74 9.37 2.71
N ALA A 9 9.57 8.15 2.20
CA ALA A 9 8.26 7.59 2.00
C ALA A 9 7.61 7.54 3.38
N SER A 10 6.80 8.55 3.72
CA SER A 10 6.11 8.54 5.00
C SER A 10 5.24 7.30 5.04
N SER A 11 5.49 6.45 6.02
CA SER A 11 4.67 5.29 6.24
C SER A 11 3.36 5.66 6.92
N ARG A 12 2.23 5.11 6.47
CA ARG A 12 0.97 5.15 7.23
C ARG A 12 0.55 3.74 7.65
N ALA A 13 0.26 3.61 8.94
CA ALA A 13 -0.35 2.41 9.50
C ALA A 13 -1.83 2.35 9.10
N ALA A 14 -2.31 1.15 8.78
CA ALA A 14 -3.72 0.90 8.55
C ALA A 14 -4.47 0.61 9.85
N VAL A 15 -5.78 0.86 9.84
CA VAL A 15 -6.70 0.42 10.89
C VAL A 15 -7.32 -0.93 10.47
N ARG A 16 -7.22 -1.93 11.34
CA ARG A 16 -7.91 -3.21 11.15
C ARG A 16 -9.40 -3.06 11.46
N ARG A 17 -10.25 -3.49 10.52
CA ARG A 17 -11.72 -3.30 10.56
C ARG A 17 -12.48 -4.54 11.03
N THR A 18 -11.88 -5.72 10.96
CA THR A 18 -12.57 -6.99 11.25
C THR A 18 -11.88 -7.77 12.38
N GLY A 19 -12.70 -8.37 13.26
CA GLY A 19 -12.23 -9.32 14.28
C GLY A 19 -12.05 -10.75 13.75
N TRP A 20 -12.58 -11.04 12.56
CA TRP A 20 -12.53 -12.36 11.91
C TRP A 20 -11.92 -12.26 10.50
N ALA A 21 -11.53 -13.41 9.93
CA ALA A 21 -11.00 -13.48 8.58
C ALA A 21 -12.10 -13.29 7.50
N PRO A 22 -11.81 -12.64 6.37
CA PRO A 22 -10.53 -12.02 6.01
C PRO A 22 -10.25 -10.75 6.83
N TRP A 23 -8.97 -10.45 7.05
CA TRP A 23 -8.57 -9.23 7.75
C TRP A 23 -8.57 -8.06 6.79
N VAL A 24 -9.36 -7.05 7.10
CA VAL A 24 -9.48 -5.83 6.29
C VAL A 24 -8.75 -4.70 7.00
N PHE A 25 -7.74 -4.15 6.34
CA PHE A 25 -6.94 -3.02 6.79
C PHE A 25 -7.28 -1.83 5.92
N SER A 26 -7.70 -0.71 6.51
CA SER A 26 -8.07 0.49 5.77
C SER A 26 -7.15 1.67 6.08
N TRP A 27 -6.97 2.54 5.10
CA TRP A 27 -6.27 3.81 5.26
C TRP A 27 -7.26 4.98 5.19
N ASP A 28 -7.00 5.98 6.04
CA ASP A 28 -7.50 7.33 5.82
C ASP A 28 -6.88 7.93 4.55
N SER A 29 -7.38 9.08 4.13
CA SER A 29 -6.81 9.79 2.98
C SER A 29 -5.29 10.03 3.14
N ILE A 30 -4.53 9.72 2.09
CA ILE A 30 -3.07 9.94 2.03
C ILE A 30 -2.75 10.87 0.87
N SER A 31 -2.22 12.05 1.17
CA SER A 31 -1.72 12.99 0.17
C SER A 31 -0.20 12.96 0.05
N LYS A 32 0.29 12.96 -1.19
CA LYS A 32 1.71 12.98 -1.57
C LYS A 32 1.88 13.83 -2.81
N GLY A 33 2.68 14.90 -2.72
CA GLY A 33 2.81 15.86 -3.81
C GLY A 33 1.44 16.35 -4.26
N HIS A 34 1.14 16.19 -5.56
CA HIS A 34 -0.16 16.53 -6.16
C HIS A 34 -1.18 15.38 -6.14
N CYS A 35 -0.82 14.20 -5.63
CA CYS A 35 -1.70 13.05 -5.62
C CYS A 35 -2.35 12.81 -4.26
N THR A 36 -3.53 12.21 -4.29
CA THR A 36 -4.25 11.75 -3.11
C THR A 36 -4.77 10.34 -3.33
N LEU A 37 -4.46 9.43 -2.39
CA LEU A 37 -5.21 8.19 -2.18
C LEU A 37 -6.41 8.52 -1.30
N ALA A 38 -7.62 8.28 -1.81
CA ALA A 38 -8.85 8.56 -1.10
C ALA A 38 -9.00 7.70 0.16
N GLU A 39 -9.72 8.24 1.14
CA GLU A 39 -10.14 7.51 2.33
C GLU A 39 -10.88 6.22 1.96
N GLY A 40 -10.70 5.17 2.77
CA GLY A 40 -11.37 3.89 2.57
C GLY A 40 -10.65 2.96 1.60
N ALA A 41 -9.42 3.31 1.18
CA ALA A 41 -8.54 2.36 0.52
C ALA A 41 -8.24 1.18 1.46
N THR A 42 -8.31 -0.05 0.96
CA THR A 42 -8.18 -1.27 1.77
C THR A 42 -7.20 -2.27 1.20
N TRP A 43 -6.51 -2.96 2.10
CA TRP A 43 -5.91 -4.27 1.86
C TRP A 43 -6.75 -5.33 2.58
N THR A 44 -7.12 -6.39 1.88
CA THR A 44 -7.83 -7.55 2.42
C THR A 44 -6.90 -8.74 2.38
N LEU A 45 -6.54 -9.28 3.54
CA LEU A 45 -5.66 -10.44 3.70
C LEU A 45 -6.50 -11.68 4.05
N VAL A 46 -6.16 -12.79 3.42
CA VAL A 46 -6.77 -14.10 3.61
C VAL A 46 -5.74 -15.02 4.30
N PRO A 47 -6.15 -15.92 5.21
CA PRO A 47 -5.22 -16.80 5.94
C PRO A 47 -4.34 -17.69 5.06
N ASP A 48 -4.71 -17.90 3.80
CA ASP A 48 -3.94 -18.69 2.84
C ASP A 48 -2.70 -17.97 2.27
N GLY A 49 -2.45 -16.72 2.69
CA GLY A 49 -1.35 -15.90 2.21
C GLY A 49 -1.74 -14.96 1.08
N SER A 50 -2.99 -14.95 0.62
CA SER A 50 -3.46 -14.06 -0.44
C SER A 50 -3.83 -12.68 0.10
N ALA A 51 -3.54 -11.64 -0.67
CA ALA A 51 -3.89 -10.26 -0.35
C ALA A 51 -4.41 -9.49 -1.57
N THR A 52 -5.41 -8.64 -1.37
CA THR A 52 -5.94 -7.77 -2.43
C THR A 52 -6.05 -6.33 -1.98
N PHE A 53 -5.71 -5.40 -2.86
CA PHE A 53 -5.87 -3.97 -2.66
C PHE A 53 -7.05 -3.42 -3.44
N ALA A 54 -7.80 -2.51 -2.84
CA ALA A 54 -8.79 -1.69 -3.50
C ALA A 54 -8.73 -0.26 -2.98
N GLY A 55 -8.56 0.71 -3.88
CA GLY A 55 -8.61 2.13 -3.54
C GLY A 55 -8.90 3.00 -4.75
N THR A 56 -8.94 4.31 -4.50
CA THR A 56 -9.09 5.34 -5.54
C THR A 56 -7.99 6.37 -5.35
N VAL A 57 -7.29 6.69 -6.43
CA VAL A 57 -6.26 7.74 -6.44
C VAL A 57 -6.69 8.86 -7.40
N THR A 58 -6.34 10.10 -7.06
CA THR A 58 -6.52 11.28 -7.91
C THR A 58 -5.27 12.14 -7.88
N SER A 59 -5.09 13.02 -8.86
CA SER A 59 -3.97 13.95 -8.96
C SER A 59 -4.43 15.32 -9.39
N GLY A 60 -3.84 16.39 -8.85
CA GLY A 60 -4.00 17.75 -9.34
C GLY A 60 -3.11 18.10 -10.55
N ALA A 61 -2.30 17.15 -11.02
CA ALA A 61 -1.39 17.30 -12.16
C ALA A 61 -1.57 16.17 -13.18
N ASP A 62 -1.40 16.49 -14.46
CA ASP A 62 -1.44 15.53 -15.56
C ASP A 62 -0.26 14.57 -15.50
N SER A 63 -0.43 13.37 -16.07
CA SER A 63 0.60 12.33 -16.18
C SER A 63 1.23 11.92 -14.84
N ALA A 64 0.52 12.11 -13.73
CA ALA A 64 0.99 11.72 -12.41
C ALA A 64 0.98 10.19 -12.24
N THR A 65 1.74 9.71 -11.26
CA THR A 65 1.80 8.28 -10.93
C THR A 65 1.79 8.11 -9.43
N TRP A 66 0.81 7.35 -8.93
CA TRP A 66 0.83 6.88 -7.56
C TRP A 66 1.64 5.58 -7.48
N VAL A 67 2.61 5.55 -6.59
CA VAL A 67 3.47 4.39 -6.36
C VAL A 67 3.30 3.95 -4.91
N ILE A 68 2.97 2.68 -4.70
CA ILE A 68 3.17 1.98 -3.43
C ILE A 68 4.49 1.22 -3.58
N TRP A 69 5.52 1.62 -2.84
CA TRP A 69 6.84 1.01 -2.90
C TRP A 69 6.88 -0.36 -2.22
N HIS A 70 6.23 -0.47 -1.07
CA HIS A 70 6.00 -1.72 -0.36
C HIS A 70 4.93 -1.50 0.72
N VAL A 71 4.36 -2.60 1.18
CA VAL A 71 3.47 -2.65 2.33
C VAL A 71 4.03 -3.70 3.28
N ASP A 72 4.48 -3.27 4.45
CA ASP A 72 5.02 -4.18 5.45
C ASP A 72 3.90 -4.71 6.33
N LEU A 73 4.02 -5.99 6.66
CA LEU A 73 3.27 -6.62 7.74
C LEU A 73 4.05 -6.40 9.03
N VAL A 74 3.38 -5.88 10.07
CA VAL A 74 4.04 -5.59 11.35
C VAL A 74 3.32 -6.26 12.51
N ASP A 75 4.09 -6.64 13.53
CA ASP A 75 3.58 -7.19 14.77
C ASP A 75 3.00 -6.11 15.70
N ALA A 76 2.55 -6.53 16.89
CA ALA A 76 1.94 -5.64 17.88
C ALA A 76 2.92 -4.60 18.44
N ASP A 77 4.22 -4.87 18.40
CA ASP A 77 5.29 -3.96 18.82
C ASP A 77 5.74 -3.04 17.68
N GLY A 78 5.22 -3.24 16.46
CA GLY A 78 5.52 -2.49 15.27
C GLY A 78 6.78 -2.95 14.53
N ALA A 79 7.33 -4.12 14.86
CA ALA A 79 8.44 -4.71 14.14
C ALA A 79 7.97 -5.31 12.81
N ALA A 80 8.81 -5.21 11.77
CA ALA A 80 8.49 -5.76 10.45
C ALA A 80 8.63 -7.28 10.44
N LEU A 81 7.55 -7.98 10.08
CA LEU A 81 7.49 -9.43 9.90
C LEU A 81 7.84 -9.84 8.46
N GLY A 82 7.42 -9.02 7.49
CA GLY A 82 7.59 -9.25 6.06
C GLY A 82 6.95 -8.14 5.24
N SER A 83 6.85 -8.33 3.92
CA SER A 83 6.15 -7.39 3.03
C SER A 83 5.21 -8.13 2.08
N LEU A 84 4.15 -7.44 1.64
CA LEU A 84 3.31 -7.91 0.55
C LEU A 84 4.10 -7.93 -0.78
N THR A 85 3.95 -9.01 -1.54
CA THR A 85 4.61 -9.19 -2.85
C THR A 85 3.61 -9.50 -3.95
N THR A 86 3.76 -8.93 -5.14
CA THR A 86 2.97 -9.24 -6.34
C THR A 86 3.70 -10.21 -7.24
N GLU A 87 2.98 -11.07 -7.95
CA GLU A 87 3.55 -11.97 -8.97
C GLU A 87 4.01 -11.24 -10.25
N HIS A 88 3.63 -9.97 -10.40
CA HIS A 88 3.92 -9.16 -11.59
C HIS A 88 4.80 -7.96 -11.20
N PRO A 89 6.12 -8.16 -11.03
CA PRO A 89 7.02 -7.13 -10.50
C PRO A 89 7.07 -5.90 -11.40
N VAL A 90 7.12 -4.72 -10.80
CA VAL A 90 7.26 -3.46 -11.52
C VAL A 90 8.73 -3.05 -11.51
N ALA A 91 9.36 -3.01 -12.69
CA ALA A 91 10.79 -2.74 -12.84
C ALA A 91 11.68 -3.68 -11.99
N GLY A 92 11.27 -4.96 -11.87
CA GLY A 92 11.99 -5.98 -11.10
C GLY A 92 11.71 -5.99 -9.60
N ASP A 93 10.94 -5.03 -9.06
CA ASP A 93 10.55 -5.01 -7.65
C ASP A 93 9.19 -5.69 -7.45
N TRP A 94 9.21 -6.81 -6.72
CA TRP A 94 8.04 -7.62 -6.40
C TRP A 94 7.15 -6.99 -5.33
N ARG A 95 7.59 -5.95 -4.62
CA ARG A 95 6.78 -5.30 -3.57
C ARG A 95 6.07 -4.05 -4.07
N LYS A 96 6.33 -3.67 -5.32
CA LYS A 96 5.92 -2.39 -5.89
C LYS A 96 4.61 -2.50 -6.65
N PHE A 97 3.71 -1.55 -6.39
CA PHE A 97 2.42 -1.42 -7.09
C PHE A 97 2.28 -0.01 -7.64
N VAL A 98 1.82 0.13 -8.88
CA VAL A 98 1.80 1.42 -9.59
C VAL A 98 0.45 1.68 -10.23
N ARG A 99 -0.04 2.91 -10.08
CA ARG A 99 -1.20 3.43 -10.80
C ARG A 99 -0.88 4.76 -11.49
N LYS A 100 -0.94 4.75 -12.81
CA LYS A 100 -0.84 5.98 -13.63
C LYS A 100 -2.16 6.74 -13.61
N MET A 101 -2.06 8.07 -13.62
CA MET A 101 -3.16 9.02 -13.63
C MET A 101 -2.89 10.03 -14.75
N PRO A 102 -3.35 9.75 -15.99
CA PRO A 102 -3.02 10.59 -17.16
C PRO A 102 -3.55 12.01 -17.08
N GLU A 103 -4.73 12.22 -16.51
CA GLU A 103 -5.44 13.50 -16.48
C GLU A 103 -5.62 13.99 -15.04
N ALA A 104 -5.41 15.28 -14.82
CA ALA A 104 -5.65 15.94 -13.54
C ALA A 104 -7.15 15.99 -13.19
N GLY A 105 -7.47 15.90 -11.90
CA GLY A 105 -8.83 15.98 -11.35
C GLY A 105 -9.65 14.70 -11.45
N GLU A 106 -9.22 13.73 -12.27
CA GLU A 106 -9.92 12.46 -12.44
C GLU A 106 -9.68 11.47 -11.28
N HIS A 107 -10.64 10.58 -11.06
CA HIS A 107 -10.58 9.55 -10.02
C HIS A 107 -10.29 8.18 -10.64
N TYR A 108 -9.11 7.64 -10.34
CA TYR A 108 -8.66 6.37 -10.88
C TYR A 108 -8.76 5.26 -9.85
N ARG A 109 -9.57 4.24 -10.16
CA ARG A 109 -9.60 3.02 -9.36
C ARG A 109 -8.27 2.29 -9.43
N PHE A 110 -7.73 1.94 -8.27
CA PHE A 110 -6.51 1.16 -8.12
C PHE A 110 -6.85 -0.18 -7.49
N ARG A 111 -6.57 -1.27 -8.20
CA ARG A 111 -6.64 -2.64 -7.71
C ARG A 111 -5.26 -3.29 -7.82
N ALA A 112 -4.91 -4.10 -6.83
CA ALA A 112 -3.70 -4.92 -6.87
C ALA A 112 -3.93 -6.28 -6.22
N TRP A 113 -3.14 -7.25 -6.64
CA TRP A 113 -3.07 -8.59 -6.04
C TRP A 113 -1.66 -8.81 -5.52
N ALA A 114 -1.57 -9.38 -4.33
CA ALA A 114 -0.33 -9.69 -3.65
C ALA A 114 -0.46 -10.99 -2.84
N SER A 115 0.68 -11.43 -2.33
CA SER A 115 0.83 -12.56 -1.43
C SER A 115 1.73 -12.17 -0.24
N PHE A 116 1.67 -12.97 0.82
CA PHE A 116 2.54 -12.94 1.99
C PHE A 116 2.75 -14.36 2.51
N ASP A 117 3.73 -14.56 3.40
CA ASP A 117 3.93 -15.85 4.05
C ASP A 117 2.76 -16.17 5.02
N PRO A 118 1.94 -17.20 4.75
CA PRO A 118 0.80 -17.54 5.60
C PRO A 118 1.20 -17.93 7.02
N GLN A 119 2.45 -18.32 7.28
CA GLN A 119 2.93 -18.62 8.63
C GLN A 119 2.91 -17.38 9.53
N LEU A 120 3.01 -16.18 8.95
CA LEU A 120 2.95 -14.91 9.67
C LEU A 120 1.54 -14.54 10.12
N TRP A 121 0.49 -15.25 9.65
CA TRP A 121 -0.90 -14.85 9.82
C TRP A 121 -1.26 -14.44 11.25
N ASN A 122 -0.86 -15.24 12.25
CA ASN A 122 -1.23 -14.99 13.65
C ASN A 122 -0.47 -13.82 14.29
N ASP A 123 0.67 -13.42 13.71
CA ASP A 123 1.54 -12.39 14.26
C ASP A 123 1.26 -10.99 13.68
N ILE A 124 0.54 -10.90 12.56
CA ILE A 124 0.23 -9.63 11.90
C ILE A 124 -0.77 -8.83 12.75
N ALA A 125 -0.31 -7.70 13.29
CA ALA A 125 -1.17 -6.77 14.01
C ALA A 125 -1.64 -5.62 13.11
N ALA A 126 -0.75 -5.12 12.24
CA ALA A 126 -1.04 -3.98 11.37
C ALA A 126 -0.30 -4.07 10.03
N LEU A 127 -0.67 -3.17 9.11
CA LEU A 127 0.03 -2.96 7.85
C LEU A 127 0.60 -1.55 7.80
N LYS A 128 1.79 -1.41 7.18
CA LYS A 128 2.49 -0.13 7.02
C LYS A 128 2.79 0.13 5.56
N MET A 129 2.14 1.14 4.97
CA MET A 129 2.27 1.45 3.54
C MET A 129 3.27 2.57 3.28
N TYR A 130 4.18 2.37 2.34
CA TYR A 130 5.14 3.36 1.86
C TYR A 130 4.77 3.78 0.44
N SER A 131 4.45 5.05 0.26
CA SER A 131 3.97 5.56 -1.03
C SER A 131 4.58 6.89 -1.44
N SER A 132 4.54 7.16 -2.74
CA SER A 132 4.92 8.44 -3.33
C SER A 132 4.04 8.82 -4.51
N CYS A 133 4.07 10.12 -4.76
CA CYS A 133 3.77 10.84 -5.97
C CYS A 133 4.72 12.04 -5.95
#